data_AF-A0A2R8AHE1-F1
#
_entry.id   AF-A0A2R8AHE1-F1
#
_cell.length_a   1.000
_cell.length_b   1.000
_cell.length_c   1.000
_cell.angle_alpha   90.00
_cell.angle_beta   90.00
_cell.angle_gamma   90.00
#
_symmetry.space_group_name_H-M   'P 1'
#
loop_
_entity.id
_entity.type
_entity.pdbx_description
1 polymer ?
#
loop_
_entity_poly.entity_id
_entity_poly.type
_entity_poly.pdbx_seq_one_letter_code
_entity_poly.pdbx_strand_id
1 'polypeptide(L)'
;MADPLSQLADLTALTLDRAMAELSGTATKIAALESQIADLRTRLNQLPGLDADTGQNPALSSGHFDQWQKQVRMQLGRLNILLAQARADHEERMADTRLAFGRNAALNAIRAKRTADVRNMLRRRVEHQ
;
A
#
# COMPACT_ATOMS: atom_id res chain seq x y z
N MET A 1 -25.34 -1.19 30.42
CA MET A 1 -24.10 -1.86 29.99
C MET A 1 -24.12 -1.97 28.48
N ALA A 2 -23.05 -1.60 27.78
CA ALA A 2 -22.99 -1.74 26.32
C ALA A 2 -22.98 -3.23 25.93
N ASP A 3 -23.67 -3.58 24.85
CA ASP A 3 -23.71 -4.96 24.34
C ASP A 3 -22.28 -5.41 23.95
N PRO A 4 -21.74 -6.52 24.49
CA PRO A 4 -20.39 -6.99 24.16
C PRO A 4 -20.17 -7.22 22.66
N LEU A 5 -21.22 -7.66 21.96
CA LEU A 5 -21.18 -7.81 20.50
C LEU A 5 -21.10 -6.46 19.79
N SER A 6 -21.61 -5.39 20.41
CA SER A 6 -21.41 -4.03 19.93
C SER A 6 -19.93 -3.65 20.06
N GLN A 7 -19.36 -3.78 21.25
CA GLN A 7 -17.96 -3.42 21.47
C GLN A 7 -16.99 -4.18 20.56
N LEU A 8 -17.23 -5.48 20.32
CA LEU A 8 -16.40 -6.29 19.44
C LEU A 8 -16.43 -5.83 17.98
N ALA A 9 -17.60 -5.52 17.43
CA ALA A 9 -17.62 -5.10 16.02
C ALA A 9 -17.03 -3.70 15.82
N ASP A 10 -17.19 -2.81 16.80
CA ASP A 10 -16.56 -1.48 16.77
C ASP A 10 -15.03 -1.62 16.78
N LEU A 11 -14.49 -2.52 17.61
CA LEU A 11 -13.06 -2.85 17.60
C LEU A 11 -12.59 -3.44 16.26
N THR A 12 -13.37 -4.32 15.63
CA THR A 12 -12.99 -4.86 14.31
C THR A 12 -13.12 -3.85 13.18
N ALA A 13 -14.00 -2.86 13.30
CA ALA A 13 -14.07 -1.74 12.37
C ALA A 13 -12.81 -0.88 12.47
N LEU A 14 -12.42 -0.48 13.68
CA LEU A 14 -11.19 0.27 13.91
C LEU A 14 -9.94 -0.50 13.45
N THR A 15 -9.92 -1.82 13.64
CA THR A 15 -8.82 -2.67 13.16
C THR A 15 -8.74 -2.71 11.64
N LEU A 16 -9.90 -2.77 10.96
CA LEU A 16 -9.98 -2.71 9.50
C LEU A 16 -9.54 -1.34 8.98
N ASP A 17 -10.03 -0.25 9.57
CA ASP A 17 -9.66 1.11 9.18
C ASP A 17 -8.15 1.34 9.29
N ARG A 18 -7.55 0.87 10.39
CA ARG A 18 -6.10 0.90 10.58
C ARG A 18 -5.37 0.09 9.50
N ALA A 19 -5.80 -1.14 9.24
CA ALA A 19 -5.16 -2.00 8.24
C ALA A 19 -5.23 -1.37 6.83
N MET A 20 -6.37 -0.76 6.47
CA MET A 20 -6.53 -0.04 5.22
C MET A 20 -5.64 1.21 5.13
N ALA A 21 -5.48 1.94 6.22
CA ALA A 21 -4.58 3.09 6.28
C ALA A 21 -3.11 2.68 6.10
N GLU A 22 -2.68 1.60 6.77
CA GLU A 22 -1.33 1.04 6.64
C GLU A 22 -1.08 0.51 5.21
N LEU A 23 -2.07 -0.15 4.60
CA LEU A 23 -2.02 -0.61 3.22
C LEU A 23 -1.88 0.57 2.23
N SER A 24 -2.67 1.63 2.42
CA SER A 24 -2.55 2.86 1.62
C SER A 24 -1.16 3.51 1.78
N GLY A 25 -0.62 3.54 2.99
CA GLY A 25 0.73 4.03 3.26
C GLY A 25 1.82 3.25 2.52
N THR A 26 1.72 1.91 2.45
CA THR A 26 2.68 1.10 1.67
C THR A 26 2.54 1.31 0.17
N ALA A 27 1.31 1.48 -0.34
CA ALA A 27 1.08 1.78 -1.76
C ALA A 27 1.67 3.13 -2.18
N THR A 28 1.51 4.17 -1.36
CA THR A 28 2.11 5.50 -1.63
C THR A 28 3.64 5.45 -1.59
N LYS A 29 4.23 4.67 -0.67
CA LYS A 29 5.68 4.42 -0.62
C LYS A 29 6.19 3.75 -1.89
N ILE A 30 5.48 2.74 -2.40
CA ILE A 30 5.82 2.07 -3.67
C ILE A 30 5.80 3.08 -4.82
N ALA A 31 4.71 3.85 -4.96
CA ALA A 31 4.57 4.85 -6.03
C ALA A 31 5.69 5.90 -5.99
N ALA A 32 6.07 6.36 -4.79
CA ALA A 32 7.18 7.31 -4.64
C ALA A 32 8.52 6.71 -5.07
N LEU A 33 8.80 5.46 -4.73
CA LEU A 33 10.02 4.76 -5.16
C LEU A 33 10.04 4.52 -6.68
N GLU A 34 8.92 4.12 -7.26
CA GLU A 34 8.79 3.94 -8.71
C GLU A 34 9.02 5.26 -9.47
N SER A 35 8.47 6.38 -8.97
CA SER A 35 8.73 7.71 -9.53
C SER A 35 10.22 8.07 -9.48
N GLN A 36 10.89 7.90 -8.33
CA GLN A 36 12.32 8.19 -8.19
C GLN A 36 13.18 7.32 -9.14
N ILE A 37 12.82 6.05 -9.31
CA ILE A 37 13.50 5.15 -10.24
C ILE A 37 13.29 5.61 -11.69
N ALA A 38 12.06 6.00 -12.06
CA ALA A 38 11.74 6.51 -13.39
C ALA A 38 12.52 7.81 -13.70
N ASP A 39 12.59 8.73 -12.75
CA ASP A 39 13.33 9.98 -12.88
C ASP A 39 14.83 9.72 -13.08
N LEU A 40 15.43 8.83 -12.28
CA LEU A 40 16.84 8.48 -12.43
C LEU A 40 17.14 7.75 -13.74
N ARG A 41 16.25 6.86 -14.19
CA ARG A 41 16.38 6.20 -15.50
C ARG A 41 16.29 7.20 -16.64
N THR A 42 15.38 8.16 -16.54
CA THR A 42 15.22 9.25 -17.52
C THR A 42 16.49 10.08 -17.59
N ARG A 43 17.04 10.49 -16.44
CA ARG A 43 18.32 11.22 -16.36
C ARG A 43 19.46 10.40 -16.95
N LEU A 44 19.53 9.09 -16.70
CA LEU A 44 20.58 8.23 -17.23
C LEU A 44 20.52 8.09 -18.77
N ASN A 45 19.31 8.11 -19.34
CA ASN A 45 19.09 8.05 -20.79
C ASN A 45 19.30 9.40 -21.47
N GLN A 46 19.15 10.51 -20.74
CA GLN A 46 19.47 11.85 -21.23
C GLN A 46 20.99 12.05 -21.16
N LEU A 47 21.67 11.96 -22.31
CA LEU A 47 23.08 12.33 -22.41
C LEU A 47 23.24 13.81 -22.00
N PRO A 48 23.99 14.14 -20.93
CA PRO A 48 24.21 15.52 -20.53
C PRO A 48 25.18 16.16 -21.53
N GLY A 49 24.74 17.17 -22.29
CA GLY A 49 25.65 18.00 -23.08
C GLY A 49 26.15 17.38 -24.38
N LEU A 50 25.26 16.76 -25.17
CA LEU A 50 25.56 16.51 -26.57
C LEU A 50 25.58 17.87 -27.28
N ASP A 51 26.77 18.34 -27.62
CA ASP A 51 26.95 19.62 -28.30
C ASP A 51 26.51 19.44 -29.76
N ALA A 52 25.44 20.12 -30.16
CA ALA A 52 24.75 19.87 -31.43
C ALA A 52 25.64 20.17 -32.65
N ASP A 53 26.63 21.05 -32.48
CA ASP A 53 27.52 21.50 -33.55
C ASP A 53 28.78 20.65 -33.71
N THR A 54 29.24 19.97 -32.64
CA THR A 54 30.47 19.16 -32.67
C THR A 54 30.21 17.66 -32.52
N GLY A 55 29.01 17.27 -32.08
CA GLY A 55 28.67 15.88 -31.72
C GLY A 55 29.48 15.35 -30.54
N GLN A 56 30.30 16.18 -29.91
CA GLN A 56 31.14 15.83 -28.78
C GLN A 56 30.46 16.23 -27.48
N ASN A 57 30.68 15.42 -26.45
CA ASN A 57 30.20 15.72 -25.11
C ASN A 57 31.42 15.91 -24.21
N PRO A 58 31.74 17.15 -23.77
CA PRO A 58 32.93 17.42 -22.98
C PRO A 58 32.95 16.67 -21.64
N ALA A 59 31.78 16.25 -21.12
CA ALA A 59 31.70 15.42 -19.93
C ALA A 59 32.10 13.95 -20.19
N LEU A 60 31.99 13.45 -21.42
CA LEU A 60 32.48 12.11 -21.82
C LEU A 60 34.02 12.08 -21.83
N SER A 61 34.66 13.14 -22.31
CA SER A 61 36.12 13.22 -22.45
C SER A 61 36.88 13.37 -21.12
N SER A 62 36.19 13.78 -20.05
CA SER A 62 36.81 14.05 -18.74
C SER A 62 36.67 12.91 -17.72
N GLY A 63 36.00 11.80 -18.05
CA GLY A 63 35.77 10.65 -17.14
C GLY A 63 34.78 10.92 -15.99
N HIS A 64 34.37 12.17 -15.78
CA HIS A 64 33.36 12.55 -14.78
C HIS A 64 31.98 11.96 -15.12
N PHE A 65 31.64 11.83 -16.39
CA PHE A 65 30.40 11.19 -16.81
C PHE A 65 30.33 9.71 -16.42
N ASP A 66 31.41 8.96 -16.59
CA ASP A 66 31.48 7.54 -16.20
C ASP A 66 31.32 7.37 -14.68
N GLN A 67 31.92 8.27 -13.89
CA GLN A 67 31.76 8.27 -12.44
C GLN A 67 30.32 8.59 -12.04
N TRP A 68 29.72 9.60 -12.65
CA TRP A 68 28.30 9.94 -12.45
C TRP A 68 27.38 8.78 -12.83
N GLN A 69 27.60 8.14 -13.98
CA GLN A 69 26.82 6.99 -14.42
C GLN A 69 26.93 5.82 -13.42
N LYS A 70 28.14 5.53 -12.92
CA LYS A 70 28.35 4.51 -11.89
C LYS A 70 27.59 4.86 -10.61
N GLN A 71 27.64 6.11 -10.16
CA GLN A 71 26.89 6.58 -8.98
C GLN A 71 25.37 6.43 -9.17
N VAL A 72 24.83 6.85 -10.31
CA VAL A 72 23.40 6.72 -10.63
C VAL A 72 22.99 5.25 -10.71
N ARG A 73 23.81 4.37 -11.30
CA ARG A 73 23.55 2.92 -11.34
C ARG A 73 23.53 2.30 -9.94
N MET A 74 24.46 2.68 -9.06
CA MET A 74 24.45 2.23 -7.67
C MET A 74 23.20 2.71 -6.93
N GLN A 75 22.81 3.97 -7.13
CA GLN A 75 21.59 4.52 -6.53
C GLN A 75 20.33 3.81 -7.04
N LEU A 76 20.24 3.54 -8.35
CA LEU A 76 19.17 2.73 -8.93
C LEU A 76 19.13 1.31 -8.33
N GLY A 77 20.29 0.67 -8.14
CA GLY A 77 20.39 -0.62 -7.46
C GLY A 77 19.79 -0.57 -6.05
N ARG A 78 20.18 0.44 -5.25
CA ARG A 78 19.64 0.65 -3.91
C ARG A 78 18.12 0.89 -3.92
N LEU A 79 17.63 1.74 -4.81
CA LEU A 79 16.19 2.03 -4.92
C LEU A 79 15.38 0.80 -5.34
N ASN A 80 15.92 -0.03 -6.25
CA ASN A 80 15.25 -1.28 -6.65
C ASN A 80 15.14 -2.27 -5.48
N ILE A 81 16.18 -2.36 -4.62
CA ILE A 81 16.13 -3.18 -3.41
C ILE A 81 15.04 -2.66 -2.46
N LEU A 82 15.02 -1.34 -2.23
CA LEU A 82 13.99 -0.71 -1.39
C LEU A 82 12.58 -0.90 -1.96
N LEU A 83 12.42 -0.86 -3.29
CA LEU A 83 11.15 -1.12 -3.96
C LEU A 83 10.72 -2.57 -3.76
N ALA A 84 11.64 -3.53 -3.91
CA ALA A 84 11.34 -4.94 -3.67
C ALA A 84 10.90 -5.19 -2.22
N GLN A 85 11.60 -4.58 -1.24
CA GLN A 85 11.20 -4.63 0.17
C GLN A 85 9.82 -4.00 0.38
N ALA A 86 9.57 -2.80 -0.16
CA ALA A 86 8.27 -2.14 -0.02
C ALA A 86 7.12 -2.94 -0.65
N ARG A 87 7.37 -3.67 -1.75
CA ARG A 87 6.40 -4.59 -2.36
C ARG A 87 6.11 -5.80 -1.48
N ALA A 88 7.15 -6.40 -0.89
CA ALA A 88 6.96 -7.48 0.07
C ALA A 88 6.15 -7.01 1.30
N ASP A 89 6.48 -5.85 1.86
CA ASP A 89 5.72 -5.24 2.96
C ASP A 89 4.26 -5.00 2.55
N HIS A 90 4.01 -4.52 1.33
CA HIS A 90 2.66 -4.27 0.82
C HIS A 90 1.84 -5.55 0.67
N GLU A 91 2.45 -6.65 0.21
CA GLU A 91 1.79 -7.95 0.12
C GLU A 91 1.40 -8.48 1.52
N GLU A 92 2.26 -8.32 2.52
CA GLU A 92 1.96 -8.64 3.91
C GLU A 92 0.77 -7.79 4.42
N ARG A 93 0.79 -6.48 4.18
CA ARG A 93 -0.33 -5.59 4.57
C ARG A 93 -1.63 -5.91 3.83
N MET A 94 -1.57 -6.37 2.59
CA MET A 94 -2.74 -6.85 1.86
C MET A 94 -3.34 -8.09 2.54
N ALA A 95 -2.50 -9.03 2.96
CA ALA A 95 -2.95 -10.22 3.68
C ALA A 95 -3.62 -9.85 5.02
N ASP A 96 -2.99 -8.97 5.80
CA ASP A 96 -3.55 -8.46 7.06
C ASP A 96 -4.90 -7.75 6.86
N THR A 97 -5.00 -6.92 5.82
CA THR A 97 -6.24 -6.20 5.50
C THR A 97 -7.35 -7.16 5.12
N ARG A 98 -7.04 -8.21 4.34
CA ARG A 98 -8.01 -9.27 4.00
C ARG A 98 -8.51 -10.01 5.25
N LEU A 99 -7.61 -10.32 6.19
CA LEU A 99 -7.99 -10.96 7.45
C LEU A 99 -8.87 -10.04 8.31
N ALA A 100 -8.51 -8.76 8.43
CA ALA A 100 -9.29 -7.77 9.15
C ALA A 100 -10.69 -7.59 8.54
N PHE A 101 -10.77 -7.53 7.21
CA PHE A 101 -12.04 -7.47 6.48
C PHE A 101 -12.90 -8.70 6.76
N GLY A 102 -12.32 -9.90 6.68
CA GLY A 102 -13.02 -11.14 6.99
C GLY A 102 -13.57 -11.18 8.42
N ARG A 103 -12.79 -10.73 9.40
CA ARG A 103 -13.22 -10.63 10.81
C ARG A 103 -14.37 -9.64 10.99
N ASN A 104 -14.28 -8.46 10.38
CA ASN A 104 -15.33 -7.45 10.42
C ASN A 104 -16.63 -7.96 9.79
N ALA A 105 -16.55 -8.56 8.60
CA ALA A 105 -17.68 -9.15 7.91
C ALA A 105 -18.35 -10.27 8.72
N ALA A 106 -17.56 -11.15 9.34
CA ALA A 106 -18.09 -12.22 10.19
C ALA A 106 -18.85 -11.68 11.41
N LEU A 107 -18.32 -10.67 12.10
CA LEU A 107 -19.03 -10.06 13.23
C LEU A 107 -20.30 -9.32 12.81
N ASN A 108 -20.28 -8.64 11.68
CA ASN A 108 -21.48 -8.00 11.13
C ASN A 108 -22.56 -9.03 10.79
N ALA A 109 -22.18 -10.18 10.23
CA ALA A 109 -23.12 -11.27 9.97
C ALA A 109 -23.71 -11.85 11.27
N ILE A 110 -22.90 -12.02 12.32
CA ILE A 110 -23.38 -12.48 13.64
C ILE A 110 -24.35 -11.45 14.25
N ARG A 111 -24.04 -10.15 14.18
CA ARG A 111 -24.94 -9.07 14.61
C ARG A 111 -26.25 -9.10 13.85
N ALA A 112 -26.20 -9.22 12.51
CA ALA A 112 -27.39 -9.27 11.67
C ALA A 112 -28.27 -10.49 11.96
N LYS A 113 -27.66 -11.64 12.23
CA LYS A 113 -28.40 -12.84 12.65
C LYS A 113 -29.09 -12.63 14.00
N ARG A 114 -28.37 -12.09 14.99
CA ARG A 114 -28.92 -11.83 16.32
C ARG A 114 -30.11 -10.86 16.28
N THR A 115 -30.03 -9.80 15.46
CA THR A 115 -31.15 -8.86 15.30
C THR A 115 -32.34 -9.51 14.59
N ALA A 116 -32.11 -10.37 13.61
CA ALA A 116 -33.16 -11.16 12.96
C ALA A 116 -33.84 -12.13 13.94
N ASP A 117 -33.08 -12.83 14.77
CA ASP A 117 -33.60 -13.76 15.79
C ASP A 117 -34.46 -13.04 16.83
N VAL A 118 -34.01 -11.87 17.32
CA VAL A 118 -34.79 -11.02 18.23
C VAL A 118 -36.09 -10.56 17.58
N ARG A 119 -36.04 -10.11 16.32
CA ARG A 119 -37.24 -9.71 15.57
C ARG A 119 -38.23 -10.88 15.40
N ASN A 120 -37.73 -12.07 15.10
CA ASN A 120 -38.55 -13.27 14.95
C ASN A 120 -39.22 -13.68 16.26
N MET A 121 -38.50 -13.62 17.39
CA MET A 121 -39.09 -13.88 18.72
C MET A 121 -40.20 -12.89 19.07
N LEU A 122 -40.01 -11.60 18.76
CA LEU A 122 -41.04 -10.58 18.98
C LEU A 122 -42.28 -10.83 18.12
N ARG A 123 -42.12 -11.19 16.84
CA ARG A 123 -43.25 -11.54 15.96
C ARG A 123 -44.06 -12.72 16.51
N ARG A 124 -43.40 -13.81 16.88
CA ARG A 124 -44.06 -14.98 17.46
C ARG A 124 -44.84 -14.67 18.73
N ARG A 125 -44.33 -13.76 19.58
CA ARG A 125 -45.09 -13.32 20.78
C ARG A 125 -46.37 -12.57 20.44
N VAL A 126 -46.37 -11.77 19.39
CA VAL A 126 -47.55 -11.02 18.95
C VAL A 126 -48.59 -11.95 18.29
N GLU A 127 -48.14 -12.96 17.54
CA GLU A 127 -49.02 -13.95 16.89
C GLU A 127 -49.72 -14.91 17.87
N HIS A 128 -49.25 -15.01 19.10
CA HIS A 128 -49.83 -15.86 20.16
C HIS A 128 -50.63 -15.08 21.22
N GLN A 129 -50.91 -13.80 20.98
CA GLN A 129 -51.80 -12.95 21.78
C GLN A 129 -53.13 -12.76 21.05
#